data_AF-A0A2X0ICG2-F1
#
_entry.id   AF-A0A2X0ICG2-F1
#
_cell.length_a   1.000
_cell.length_b   1.000
_cell.length_c   1.000
_cell.angle_alpha   90.00
_cell.angle_beta   90.00
_cell.angle_gamma   90.00
#
_symmetry.space_group_name_H-M   'P 1'
#
loop_
_entity.id
_entity.type
_entity.pdbx_description
1 polymer ?
#
loop_
_entity_poly.entity_id
_entity_poly.type
_entity_poly.pdbx_seq_one_letter_code
_entity_poly.pdbx_strand_id
1 'polypeptide(L)' 'ATILDAAQRSRPDLPFACKGGVCGTCRALVCDGEVRMRRNFALEDAELDAGYVLTCQSEPVTERVVLDFDS' A
#
# COMPACT_ATOMS: atom_id res chain seq x y z
N ALA A 1 4.55 9.69 6.99
CA ALA A 1 5.15 8.34 7.14
C ALA A 1 4.26 7.39 6.35
N THR A 2 4.84 6.46 5.61
CA THR A 2 4.06 5.60 4.71
C THR A 2 3.24 4.60 5.52
N ILE A 3 2.17 4.06 4.92
CA ILE A 3 1.36 3.05 5.59
C ILE A 3 2.20 1.82 5.92
N LEU A 4 3.09 1.38 5.01
CA LEU A 4 4.01 0.28 5.27
C LEU A 4 4.88 0.55 6.50
N ASP A 5 5.52 1.72 6.59
CA ASP A 5 6.40 2.04 7.74
C ASP A 5 5.62 2.06 9.06
N ALA A 6 4.36 2.51 9.02
CA ALA A 6 3.50 2.49 10.20
C ALA A 6 3.10 1.06 10.58
N ALA A 7 2.69 0.26 9.61
CA ALA A 7 2.22 -1.10 9.82
C ALA A 7 3.35 -2.06 10.27
N GLN A 8 4.57 -1.85 9.77
CA GLN A 8 5.75 -2.64 10.17
C GLN A 8 6.12 -2.50 11.65
N ARG A 9 5.67 -1.44 12.33
CA ARG A 9 5.86 -1.31 13.78
C ARG A 9 5.08 -2.36 14.58
N SER A 10 3.95 -2.84 14.04
CA SER A 10 3.13 -3.89 14.65
C SER A 10 3.24 -5.24 13.93
N ARG A 11 3.57 -5.25 12.64
CA ARG A 11 3.72 -6.43 11.79
C ARG A 11 5.03 -6.36 10.98
N PRO A 12 6.19 -6.63 11.63
CA PRO A 12 7.50 -6.48 10.99
C PRO A 12 7.72 -7.43 9.81
N ASP A 13 6.92 -8.48 9.70
CA ASP A 13 6.90 -9.52 8.67
C ASP A 13 6.21 -9.10 7.36
N LEU A 14 5.58 -7.91 7.30
CA LEU A 14 4.89 -7.45 6.09
C LEU A 14 5.81 -7.45 4.86
N PRO A 15 5.31 -7.92 3.71
CA PRO A 15 6.12 -8.09 2.51
C PRO A 15 6.56 -6.73 1.95
N PHE A 16 7.88 -6.56 1.76
CA PHE A 16 8.45 -5.40 1.07
C PHE A 16 9.81 -5.74 0.46
N ALA A 17 10.23 -4.95 -0.54
CA ALA A 17 11.58 -5.05 -1.10
C ALA A 17 12.21 -3.67 -1.35
N CYS A 18 11.63 -2.82 -2.22
CA CYS A 18 12.31 -1.60 -2.67
C CYS A 18 11.99 -0.31 -1.89
N LYS A 19 10.80 -0.20 -1.29
CA LYS A 19 10.22 1.05 -0.75
C LYS A 19 10.22 2.26 -1.72
N GLY A 20 10.36 2.02 -3.03
CA GLY A 20 10.44 3.05 -4.07
C GLY A 20 9.28 3.02 -5.09
N GLY A 21 8.31 2.11 -4.91
CA GLY A 21 7.14 2.01 -5.80
C GLY A 21 7.38 1.26 -7.12
N VAL A 22 8.48 0.50 -7.24
CA VAL A 22 8.87 -0.17 -8.50
C VAL A 22 8.75 -1.69 -8.49
N CYS A 23 8.69 -2.34 -7.31
CA CYS A 23 8.76 -3.80 -7.22
C CYS A 23 7.43 -4.53 -6.98
N GLY A 24 6.35 -3.81 -6.63
CA GLY A 24 5.04 -4.41 -6.34
C GLY A 24 4.94 -5.23 -5.05
N THR A 25 6.03 -5.59 -4.38
CA THR A 25 6.01 -6.51 -3.21
C THR A 25 5.14 -6.05 -2.04
N CYS A 26 4.98 -4.74 -1.84
CA CYS A 26 4.15 -4.19 -0.77
C CYS A 26 2.71 -3.88 -1.22
N ARG A 27 2.25 -4.51 -2.30
CA ARG A 27 0.89 -4.37 -2.81
C ARG A 27 -0.11 -4.84 -1.75
N ALA A 28 -1.19 -4.08 -1.57
CA ALA A 28 -2.31 -4.44 -0.73
C ALA A 28 -3.60 -3.91 -1.34
N LEU A 29 -4.73 -4.56 -1.05
CA LEU A 29 -6.06 -4.10 -1.42
C LEU A 29 -6.60 -3.14 -0.35
N VAL A 30 -7.20 -2.02 -0.76
CA VAL A 30 -7.92 -1.12 0.16
C VAL A 30 -9.33 -1.65 0.38
N CYS A 31 -9.61 -2.12 1.60
CA CYS A 31 -10.93 -2.65 1.97
C CYS A 31 -11.85 -1.59 2.59
N ASP A 32 -11.27 -0.54 3.19
CA ASP A 32 -12.00 0.57 3.82
C ASP A 32 -11.10 1.81 3.92
N GLY A 33 -11.69 3.00 3.81
CA GLY A 33 -11.00 4.29 3.81
C GLY A 33 -10.37 4.67 2.46
N GLU A 34 -9.58 5.74 2.46
CA GLU A 34 -8.90 6.26 1.27
C GLU A 34 -7.41 6.46 1.53
N VAL A 35 -6.60 6.19 0.50
CA VAL A 35 -5.16 6.42 0.53
C VAL A 35 -4.69 7.19 -0.69
N ARG A 36 -3.62 7.96 -0.52
CA ARG A 36 -2.94 8.65 -1.62
C ARG A 36 -1.58 8.03 -1.84
N MET A 37 -1.34 7.53 -3.05
CA MET A 37 -0.01 7.09 -3.48
C MET A 37 0.84 8.25 -3.98
N ARG A 38 2.08 8.34 -3.50
CA ARG A 38 3.07 9.33 -3.95
C ARG A 38 3.62 9.01 -5.33
N ARG A 39 3.89 7.73 -5.59
CA ARG A 39 4.45 7.19 -6.84
C ARG A 39 3.91 5.80 -7.06
N ASN A 40 3.61 5.48 -8.31
CA ASN A 40 3.31 4.13 -8.76
C ASN A 40 4.05 3.87 -10.07
N PHE A 41 4.96 2.90 -10.06
CA PHE A 41 5.65 2.40 -11.25
C PHE A 41 5.47 0.88 -11.42
N ALA A 42 4.67 0.24 -10.56
CA ALA A 42 4.58 -1.22 -10.48
C ALA A 42 3.18 -1.75 -10.74
N LEU A 43 2.12 -1.03 -10.34
CA LEU A 43 0.74 -1.44 -10.54
C LEU A 43 0.20 -0.90 -11.85
N GLU A 44 -0.55 -1.73 -12.56
CA GLU A 44 -1.29 -1.34 -13.77
C GLU A 44 -2.61 -0.63 -13.41
N ASP A 45 -3.19 0.12 -14.36
CA ASP A 45 -4.45 0.85 -14.14
C ASP A 45 -5.59 -0.07 -13.69
N ALA A 46 -5.67 -1.30 -14.22
CA ALA A 46 -6.68 -2.27 -13.81
C ALA A 46 -6.53 -2.71 -12.34
N GLU A 47 -5.30 -2.78 -11.82
CA GLU A 47 -5.07 -3.07 -10.40
C GLU A 47 -5.45 -1.87 -9.54
N LEU A 48 -5.17 -0.64 -9.99
CA LEU A 48 -5.59 0.58 -9.31
C LEU A 48 -7.11 0.69 -9.23
N ASP A 49 -7.80 0.41 -10.35
CA ASP A 49 -9.26 0.41 -10.43
C ASP A 49 -9.89 -0.68 -9.55
N ALA A 50 -9.19 -1.81 -9.38
CA ALA A 50 -9.57 -2.85 -8.44
C ALA A 50 -9.29 -2.49 -6.96
N GLY A 51 -8.66 -1.35 -6.69
CA GLY A 51 -8.39 -0.85 -5.34
C GLY A 51 -7.04 -1.26 -4.76
N TYR A 52 -6.13 -1.81 -5.57
CA TYR A 52 -4.79 -2.15 -5.10
C TYR A 52 -3.88 -0.92 -5.01
N VAL A 53 -3.01 -0.93 -4.00
CA VAL A 53 -2.10 0.17 -3.71
C VAL A 53 -0.73 -0.34 -3.27
N LEU A 54 0.31 0.47 -3.48
CA LEU A 54 1.65 0.23 -2.96
C LEU A 54 1.80 0.87 -1.58
N THR A 55 1.66 0.08 -0.52
CA THR A 55 1.65 0.59 0.87
C THR A 55 2.92 1.34 1.27
N CYS A 56 4.06 1.07 0.63
CA CYS A 56 5.31 1.80 0.81
C CYS A 56 5.33 3.20 0.19
N GLN A 57 4.36 3.52 -0.68
CA GLN A 57 4.17 4.84 -1.29
C GLN A 57 2.84 5.48 -0.90
N SER A 58 2.01 4.79 -0.11
CA SER A 58 0.69 5.27 0.30
C SER A 58 0.74 6.01 1.63
N GLU A 59 -0.07 7.07 1.73
CA GLU A 59 -0.40 7.78 2.96
C GLU A 59 -1.93 7.80 3.15
N PRO A 60 -2.45 7.64 4.38
CA PRO A 60 -3.89 7.66 4.62
C PRO A 60 -4.46 9.06 4.37
N VAL A 61 -5.60 9.13 3.70
CA VAL A 61 -6.38 10.37 3.51
C VAL A 61 -7.48 10.48 4.57
N THR A 62 -8.05 9.34 4.96
CA THR A 62 -9.06 9.23 6.02
C THR A 62 -8.42 8.91 7.37
N GLU A 63 -9.19 9.11 8.46
CA GLU A 63 -8.75 8.80 9.83
C GLU A 63 -8.44 7.31 10.03
N ARG A 64 -9.19 6.44 9.33
CA ARG A 64 -9.02 4.99 9.35
C ARG A 64 -8.91 4.46 7.93
N VAL A 65 -8.02 3.48 7.75
CA VAL A 65 -7.86 2.70 6.52
C VAL A 65 -7.69 1.23 6.90
N VAL A 66 -8.33 0.33 6.16
CA VAL A 66 -8.16 -1.13 6.27
C VAL A 66 -7.54 -1.65 4.97
N LEU A 67 -6.46 -2.42 5.11
CA LEU A 67 -5.73 -2.99 3.99
C LEU A 67 -5.64 -4.51 4.15
N ASP A 68 -5.77 -5.21 3.03
CA ASP A 68 -5.50 -6.64 2.94
C ASP A 68 -4.25 -6.89 2.08
N PHE A 69 -3.27 -7.59 2.66
CA PHE A 69 -1.99 -7.90 2.02
C PHE A 69 -1.98 -9.29 1.37
N ASP A 70 -3.02 -10.10 1.57
CA ASP A 70 -3.11 -11.48 1.10
C ASP A 70 -4.05 -11.63 -0.12
N SER A 71 -4.52 -10.52 -0.71
CA SER A 71 -5.44 -10.45 -1.85
C SER A 71 -4.79 -10.43 -3.25
#